data_AF-Q4JK68-F1
#
_entry.id   AF-Q4JK68-F1
#
_cell.length_a   1.000
_cell.length_b   1.000
_cell.length_c   1.000
_cell.angle_alpha   90.00
_cell.angle_beta   90.00
_cell.angle_gamma   90.00
#
_symmetry.space_group_name_H-M   'P 1'
#
loop_
_entity.id
_entity.type
_entity.pdbx_description
1 polymer ?
#
loop_
_entity_poly.entity_id
_entity_poly.type
_entity_poly.pdbx_seq_one_letter_code
_entity_poly.pdbx_strand_id
1 'polypeptide(L)'
;SSLNFQQSYFIRIRYASNGSANTRAVINLSIPGVAELGMALNPTFSGTDYTNLKYKDFQYLEFSNEVKFAPNQNISLVFNRSDVYTNTTVLIDKIEFLPITRSIREDREKQKLETVQQIINTFYANPIKNTLQSELTDYDIDQGG
;
A
#
# COMPACT_ATOMS: atom_id res chain seq x y z
N SER A 1 31.85 -17.38 -1.53
CA SER A 1 31.48 -16.15 -2.24
C SER A 1 29.99 -15.96 -2.06
N SER A 2 29.55 -14.89 -1.40
CA SER A 2 28.14 -14.52 -1.39
C SER A 2 27.78 -14.07 -2.81
N LEU A 3 26.89 -14.80 -3.49
CA LEU A 3 26.40 -14.34 -4.78
C LEU A 3 25.57 -13.08 -4.56
N ASN A 4 25.98 -12.01 -5.22
CA ASN A 4 25.41 -10.69 -5.08
C ASN A 4 24.40 -10.50 -6.21
N PHE A 5 23.12 -10.58 -5.90
CA PHE A 5 22.05 -10.55 -6.90
C PHE A 5 21.17 -9.32 -6.76
N GLN A 6 20.62 -8.90 -7.89
CA GLN A 6 19.54 -7.93 -7.92
C GLN A 6 18.32 -8.52 -7.22
N GLN A 7 17.72 -7.78 -6.29
CA GLN A 7 16.60 -8.27 -5.48
C GLN A 7 15.45 -7.28 -5.48
N SER A 8 14.23 -7.82 -5.62
CA SER A 8 12.99 -7.04 -5.55
C SER A 8 12.39 -7.11 -4.15
N TYR A 9 11.77 -6.02 -3.69
CA TYR A 9 11.16 -5.92 -2.36
C TYR A 9 9.83 -5.18 -2.42
N PHE A 10 8.90 -5.56 -1.53
CA PHE A 10 7.89 -4.62 -1.05
C PHE A 10 8.42 -3.93 0.20
N ILE A 11 8.14 -2.64 0.33
CA ILE A 11 8.47 -1.88 1.53
C ILE A 11 7.20 -1.76 2.37
N ARG A 12 7.32 -2.06 3.66
CA ARG A 12 6.24 -1.97 4.62
C ARG A 12 6.68 -1.16 5.83
N ILE A 13 5.76 -0.41 6.41
CA ILE A 13 6.00 0.35 7.64
C ILE A 13 5.13 -0.20 8.76
N ARG A 14 5.69 -0.25 9.96
CA ARG A 14 4.91 -0.38 11.20
C ARG A 14 4.79 0.99 11.84
N TYR A 15 3.56 1.40 12.09
CA TYR A 15 3.25 2.76 12.53
C TYR A 15 2.04 2.81 13.47
N ALA A 16 1.89 3.93 14.16
CA ALA A 16 0.67 4.29 14.89
C ALA A 16 0.19 5.69 14.44
N SER A 17 -1.12 5.91 14.35
CA SER A 17 -1.71 7.21 13.98
C SER A 17 -3.03 7.50 14.68
N ASN A 18 -3.25 8.74 15.13
CA ASN A 18 -4.45 9.16 15.89
C ASN A 18 -5.49 9.97 15.09
N GLY A 19 -5.31 10.07 13.78
CA GLY A 19 -6.24 10.82 12.92
C GLY A 19 -7.63 10.19 12.83
N SER A 20 -8.41 10.61 11.85
CA SER A 20 -9.69 10.00 11.48
C SER A 20 -9.70 9.55 10.02
N ALA A 21 -10.76 8.88 9.59
CA ALA A 21 -10.93 8.50 8.18
C ALA A 21 -10.81 9.68 7.21
N ASN A 22 -11.19 10.89 7.65
CA ASN A 22 -11.18 12.13 6.86
C ASN A 22 -9.89 12.96 7.04
N THR A 23 -8.96 12.54 7.90
CA THR A 23 -7.73 13.29 8.25
C THR A 23 -6.50 12.37 8.23
N ARG A 24 -6.51 11.42 7.30
CA ARG A 24 -5.44 10.44 7.12
C ARG A 24 -4.14 11.15 6.72
N ALA A 25 -3.07 10.83 7.44
CA ALA A 25 -1.74 11.30 7.07
C ALA A 25 -1.29 10.64 5.75
N VAL A 26 -0.55 11.38 4.93
CA VAL A 26 -0.05 10.90 3.63
C VAL A 26 1.47 10.91 3.67
N ILE A 27 2.06 9.71 3.53
CA ILE A 27 3.51 9.50 3.52
C ILE A 27 3.95 9.16 2.11
N ASN A 28 4.93 9.90 1.62
CA ASN A 28 5.64 9.63 0.39
C ASN A 28 7.05 9.13 0.71
N LEU A 29 7.49 8.09 0.02
CA LEU A 29 8.83 7.54 0.10
C LEU A 29 9.49 7.68 -1.27
N SER A 30 10.45 8.60 -1.35
CA SER A 30 11.33 8.77 -2.50
C SER A 30 12.59 7.93 -2.30
N ILE A 31 12.91 7.12 -3.32
CA ILE A 31 14.15 6.37 -3.41
C ILE A 31 14.84 6.83 -4.70
N PRO A 32 15.77 7.79 -4.61
CA PRO A 32 16.37 8.42 -5.78
C PRO A 32 16.93 7.40 -6.78
N GLY A 33 16.49 7.52 -8.04
CA GLY A 33 16.90 6.61 -9.13
C GLY A 33 16.25 5.22 -9.09
N VAL A 34 15.31 4.96 -8.18
CA VAL A 34 14.63 3.66 -8.05
C VAL A 34 13.11 3.80 -8.11
N ALA A 35 12.49 4.56 -7.21
CA ALA A 35 11.03 4.61 -7.11
C ALA A 35 10.54 5.85 -6.36
N GLU A 36 9.31 6.25 -6.68
CA GLU A 36 8.48 7.16 -5.90
C GLU A 36 7.25 6.40 -5.43
N LEU A 37 7.05 6.33 -4.11
CA LEU A 37 5.99 5.56 -3.48
C LEU A 37 5.14 6.50 -2.61
N GLY A 38 3.85 6.25 -2.52
CA GLY A 38 2.94 7.05 -1.72
C GLY A 38 1.83 6.21 -1.11
N MET A 39 1.42 6.55 0.11
CA MET A 39 0.28 5.91 0.76
C MET A 39 -0.39 6.83 1.79
N ALA A 40 -1.69 6.63 1.99
CA ALA A 40 -2.43 7.22 3.10
C ALA A 40 -2.48 6.26 4.29
N LEU A 41 -2.11 6.74 5.47
CA LEU A 41 -2.12 5.97 6.71
C LEU A 41 -3.51 5.94 7.32
N ASN A 42 -3.91 4.78 7.86
CA ASN A 42 -5.17 4.66 8.58
C ASN A 42 -4.97 5.07 10.05
N PRO A 43 -6.02 5.58 10.72
CA PRO A 43 -6.00 5.68 12.18
C PRO A 43 -5.84 4.30 12.82
N THR A 44 -5.07 4.22 13.88
CA THR A 44 -4.80 2.97 14.62
C THR A 44 -5.04 3.12 16.12
N PHE A 45 -5.09 4.35 16.64
CA PHE A 45 -5.43 4.66 18.02
C PHE A 45 -6.18 6.01 18.11
N SER A 46 -6.57 6.40 19.32
CA SER A 46 -7.20 7.69 19.59
C SER A 46 -6.55 8.37 20.80
N GLY A 47 -6.65 9.70 20.85
CA GLY A 47 -6.06 10.51 21.92
C GLY A 47 -4.60 10.91 21.65
N THR A 48 -3.95 11.42 22.70
CA THR A 48 -2.63 12.07 22.61
C THR A 48 -1.60 11.51 23.61
N ASP A 49 -1.93 10.47 24.39
CA ASP A 49 -0.95 9.79 25.23
C ASP A 49 -0.14 8.79 24.39
N TYR A 50 0.96 9.29 23.82
CA TYR A 50 1.88 8.50 23.01
C TYR A 50 2.83 7.64 23.86
N THR A 51 2.87 7.84 25.18
CA THR A 51 3.81 7.16 26.08
C THR A 51 3.28 5.80 26.55
N ASN A 52 1.96 5.61 26.53
CA ASN A 52 1.30 4.37 26.98
C ASN A 52 0.65 3.56 25.85
N LEU A 53 1.05 3.76 24.60
CA LEU A 53 0.55 3.00 23.46
C LEU A 53 0.74 1.49 23.64
N LYS A 54 -0.26 0.74 23.23
CA LYS A 54 -0.31 -0.73 23.33
C LYS A 54 0.14 -1.36 22.03
N TYR A 55 0.47 -2.64 22.10
CA TYR A 55 0.88 -3.41 20.92
C TYR A 55 -0.12 -3.31 19.76
N LYS A 56 -1.43 -3.33 20.06
CA LYS A 56 -2.52 -3.23 19.07
C LYS A 56 -2.63 -1.86 18.37
N ASP A 57 -2.07 -0.81 18.98
CA ASP A 57 -2.14 0.55 18.46
C ASP A 57 -1.15 0.76 17.31
N PHE A 58 -0.23 -0.19 17.11
CA PHE A 58 0.68 -0.22 15.98
C PHE A 58 0.20 -1.22 14.93
N GLN A 59 0.08 -0.76 13.70
CA GLN A 59 -0.35 -1.55 12.55
C GLN A 59 0.69 -1.51 11.44
N TYR A 60 0.53 -2.38 10.45
CA TYR A 60 1.39 -2.46 9.28
C TYR A 60 0.67 -1.92 8.05
N LEU A 61 1.38 -1.18 7.20
CA LEU A 61 0.90 -0.82 5.87
C LEU A 61 2.03 -0.93 4.85
N GLU A 62 1.75 -1.59 3.73
CA GLU A 62 2.70 -1.89 2.65
C GLU A 62 2.47 -0.95 1.48
N PHE A 63 3.55 -0.43 0.89
CA PHE A 63 3.46 0.33 -0.36
C PHE A 63 3.09 -0.61 -1.51
N SER A 64 2.26 -0.15 -2.44
CA SER A 64 1.68 -0.99 -3.49
C SER A 64 2.68 -1.49 -4.53
N ASN A 65 3.76 -0.74 -4.78
CA ASN A 65 4.72 -1.03 -5.84
C ASN A 65 5.97 -1.70 -5.29
N GLU A 66 6.53 -2.63 -6.08
CA GLU A 66 7.83 -3.25 -5.78
C GLU A 66 8.99 -2.29 -6.09
N VAL A 67 10.08 -2.41 -5.33
CA VAL A 67 11.35 -1.74 -5.61
C VAL A 67 12.42 -2.77 -5.95
N LYS A 68 13.37 -2.41 -6.81
CA LYS A 68 14.46 -3.31 -7.23
C LYS A 68 15.79 -2.66 -6.92
N PHE A 69 16.65 -3.39 -6.20
CA PHE A 69 17.99 -2.93 -5.85
C PHE A 69 19.05 -3.79 -6.52
N ALA A 70 20.06 -3.13 -7.06
CA ALA A 70 21.27 -3.78 -7.55
C ALA A 70 22.14 -4.27 -6.38
N PRO A 71 23.03 -5.25 -6.62
CA PRO A 71 23.95 -5.72 -5.59
C PRO A 71 24.84 -4.58 -5.07
N ASN A 72 25.03 -4.50 -3.75
CA ASN A 72 25.81 -3.45 -3.07
C ASN A 72 25.38 -2.01 -3.39
N GLN A 73 24.16 -1.78 -3.87
CA GLN A 73 23.67 -0.44 -4.13
C GLN A 73 23.58 0.36 -2.82
N ASN A 74 24.10 1.58 -2.82
CA ASN A 74 23.83 2.53 -1.75
C ASN A 74 22.39 3.06 -1.92
N ILE A 75 21.57 2.93 -0.88
CA ILE A 75 20.14 3.24 -0.94
C ILE A 75 19.85 4.37 0.05
N SER A 76 19.18 5.42 -0.44
CA SER A 76 18.62 6.48 0.40
C SER A 76 17.10 6.34 0.44
N LEU A 77 16.53 6.38 1.64
CA LEU A 77 15.08 6.38 1.85
C LEU A 77 14.68 7.78 2.34
N VAL A 78 13.99 8.53 1.49
CA VAL A 78 13.55 9.89 1.82
C VAL A 78 12.05 9.87 2.09
N PHE A 79 11.68 9.94 3.37
CA PHE A 79 10.28 10.02 3.79
C PHE A 79 9.83 11.47 3.88
N ASN A 80 8.75 11.80 3.17
CA ASN A 80 8.08 13.10 3.23
C ASN A 80 6.63 12.92 3.66
N ARG A 81 6.15 13.82 4.51
CA ARG A 81 4.72 13.92 4.85
C ARG A 81 4.12 15.08 4.06
N SER A 82 3.04 14.82 3.33
CA SER A 82 2.47 15.79 2.36
C SER A 82 1.04 16.23 2.67
N ASP A 83 0.38 15.60 3.64
CA ASP A 83 -0.94 16.03 4.09
C ASP A 83 -0.89 17.34 4.87
N VAL A 84 -2.03 18.04 4.90
CA VAL A 84 -2.21 19.30 5.65
C VAL A 84 -2.64 19.07 7.11
N TYR A 85 -2.82 17.82 7.55
CA TYR A 85 -3.44 17.50 8.83
C TYR A 85 -2.42 17.48 9.97
N THR A 86 -1.94 18.67 10.34
CA THR A 86 -0.90 18.85 11.38
C THR A 86 -1.28 18.27 12.75
N ASN A 87 -2.59 18.14 13.04
CA ASN A 87 -3.09 17.55 14.29
C ASN A 87 -3.12 16.02 14.28
N THR A 88 -3.00 15.39 13.11
CA THR A 88 -2.84 13.93 13.01
C THR A 88 -1.39 13.60 13.35
N THR A 89 -1.16 12.89 14.44
CA THR A 89 0.15 12.39 14.84
C THR A 89 0.41 11.06 14.16
N VAL A 90 1.64 10.88 13.67
CA VAL A 90 2.13 9.62 13.10
C VAL A 90 3.43 9.26 13.81
N LEU A 91 3.49 8.04 14.35
CA LEU A 91 4.68 7.47 14.98
C LEU A 91 5.16 6.31 14.13
N ILE A 92 6.42 6.37 13.70
CA ILE A 92 7.06 5.30 12.92
C ILE A 92 7.88 4.43 13.87
N ASP A 93 7.60 3.13 13.89
CA ASP A 93 8.34 2.14 14.69
C ASP A 93 9.48 1.54 13.86
N LYS A 94 9.15 0.96 12.70
CA LYS A 94 10.13 0.31 11.82
C LYS A 94 9.72 0.34 10.36
N ILE A 95 10.74 0.20 9.52
CA ILE A 95 10.62 -0.01 8.08
C ILE A 95 11.11 -1.43 7.78
N GLU A 96 10.33 -2.18 7.01
CA GLU A 96 10.60 -3.58 6.66
C GLU A 96 10.73 -3.72 5.15
N PHE A 97 11.77 -4.45 4.72
CA PHE A 97 11.98 -4.85 3.34
C PHE A 97 11.56 -6.30 3.18
N LEU A 98 10.47 -6.54 2.48
CA LEU A 98 9.91 -7.88 2.25
C LEU A 98 10.42 -8.41 0.91
N PRO A 99 11.37 -9.36 0.90
CA PRO A 99 11.93 -9.86 -0.35
C PRO A 99 10.85 -10.56 -1.17
N ILE A 100 10.74 -10.16 -2.44
CA ILE A 100 9.85 -10.82 -3.40
C ILE A 100 10.62 -12.00 -3.98
N THR A 101 10.30 -13.19 -3.49
CA THR A 101 10.73 -14.44 -4.11
C THR A 101 9.83 -14.76 -5.30
N ARG A 102 10.27 -15.71 -6.13
CA ARG A 102 9.45 -16.22 -7.24
C ARG A 102 8.08 -16.74 -6.78
N SER A 103 8.04 -17.51 -5.69
CA SER A 103 6.79 -18.04 -5.14
C SER A 103 5.83 -16.94 -4.69
N ILE A 104 6.34 -15.92 -3.98
CA ILE A 104 5.52 -14.77 -3.53
C ILE A 104 4.97 -14.00 -4.74
N ARG A 105 5.75 -13.88 -5.82
CA ARG A 105 5.30 -13.23 -7.05
C ARG A 105 4.13 -14.01 -7.67
N GLU A 106 4.30 -15.31 -7.85
CA GLU A 106 3.28 -16.21 -8.42
C GLU A 106 1.99 -16.21 -7.57
N ASP A 107 2.11 -16.25 -6.24
CA ASP A 107 0.96 -16.20 -5.32
C ASP A 107 0.19 -14.86 -5.43
N ARG A 108 0.90 -13.73 -5.51
CA ARG A 108 0.28 -12.40 -5.64
C ARG A 108 -0.38 -12.22 -7.00
N GLU A 109 0.21 -12.72 -8.07
CA GLU A 109 -0.40 -12.71 -9.41
C GLU A 109 -1.68 -13.53 -9.43
N LYS A 110 -1.67 -14.72 -8.83
CA LYS A 110 -2.86 -15.56 -8.68
C LYS A 110 -3.97 -14.86 -7.89
N GLN A 111 -3.65 -14.23 -6.76
CA GLN A 111 -4.62 -13.48 -5.95
C GLN A 111 -5.25 -12.30 -6.72
N LYS A 112 -4.46 -11.60 -7.54
CA LYS A 112 -5.00 -10.53 -8.41
C LYS A 112 -6.02 -11.09 -9.39
N LEU A 113 -5.70 -12.20 -10.06
CA LEU A 113 -6.62 -12.86 -10.99
C LEU A 113 -7.89 -13.34 -10.29
N GLU A 114 -7.77 -13.93 -9.09
CA GLU A 114 -8.91 -14.35 -8.27
C GLU A 114 -9.80 -13.17 -7.87
N THR A 115 -9.20 -12.03 -7.50
CA THR A 115 -9.94 -10.81 -7.14
C THR A 115 -10.69 -10.24 -8.34
N VAL A 116 -10.05 -10.17 -9.51
CA VAL A 116 -10.69 -9.75 -10.77
C VAL A 116 -11.86 -10.67 -11.11
N GLN A 117 -11.68 -11.99 -10.98
CA GLN A 117 -12.74 -12.96 -11.22
C GLN A 117 -13.92 -12.78 -10.26
N GLN A 118 -13.67 -12.50 -8.98
CA GLN A 118 -14.73 -12.25 -7.98
C GLN A 118 -15.52 -10.98 -8.28
N ILE A 119 -14.84 -9.91 -8.72
CA ILE A 119 -15.47 -8.66 -9.15
C ILE A 119 -16.37 -8.93 -10.37
N ILE A 120 -15.82 -9.57 -11.40
CA ILE A 120 -16.56 -9.98 -12.61
C ILE A 120 -17.79 -10.81 -12.23
N ASN A 121 -17.64 -11.83 -11.38
CA ASN A 121 -18.76 -12.66 -10.97
C ASN A 121 -19.85 -11.86 -10.25
N THR A 122 -19.48 -10.81 -9.50
CA THR A 122 -20.44 -9.92 -8.84
C THR A 122 -21.19 -9.05 -9.86
N PHE A 123 -20.53 -8.59 -10.93
CA PHE A 123 -21.18 -7.88 -12.04
C PHE A 123 -22.15 -8.78 -12.83
N TYR A 124 -21.78 -10.04 -13.07
CA TYR A 124 -22.60 -10.99 -13.86
C TYR A 124 -23.58 -11.82 -13.03
N ALA A 125 -23.55 -11.75 -11.70
CA ALA A 125 -24.48 -12.45 -10.81
C ALA A 125 -25.91 -11.86 -10.79
N ASN A 126 -26.23 -10.91 -11.67
CA ASN A 126 -27.61 -10.48 -11.93
C ASN A 126 -28.19 -11.28 -13.12
N PRO A 127 -29.00 -12.34 -12.92
CA PRO A 127 -29.47 -13.20 -14.00
C PRO A 127 -30.67 -12.62 -14.77
N ILE A 128 -31.07 -11.37 -14.51
CA ILE A 128 -32.26 -10.77 -15.11
C ILE A 128 -31.95 -9.33 -15.54
N LYS A 129 -31.24 -9.19 -16.66
CA LYS A 129 -31.70 -8.43 -17.83
C LYS A 129 -30.52 -8.14 -18.76
N ASN A 130 -30.77 -8.39 -20.04
CA ASN A 130 -30.01 -7.92 -21.18
C ASN A 130 -30.15 -6.38 -21.34
N THR A 131 -29.87 -5.62 -20.29
CA THR A 131 -29.77 -4.16 -20.32
C THR A 131 -28.59 -3.75 -19.46
N LEU A 132 -27.59 -3.16 -20.11
CA LEU A 132 -26.58 -2.32 -19.44
C LEU A 132 -27.33 -1.43 -18.44
N GLN A 133 -26.93 -1.45 -17.17
CA GLN A 133 -27.45 -0.51 -16.18
C GLN A 133 -27.22 0.90 -16.76
N SER A 134 -28.32 1.61 -17.02
CA SER A 134 -28.33 2.90 -17.73
C SER A 134 -27.76 4.06 -16.91
N GLU A 135 -26.83 3.79 -16.00
CA GLU A 135 -26.20 4.77 -15.11
C GLU A 135 -24.67 4.72 -15.19
N LEU A 136 -24.09 3.91 -16.07
CA LEU A 136 -22.66 3.93 -16.34
C LEU A 136 -22.37 4.97 -17.42
N THR A 137 -21.70 6.05 -17.04
CA THR A 137 -21.05 6.95 -18.00
C THR A 137 -19.73 6.33 -18.46
N ASP A 138 -19.30 6.61 -19.70
CA ASP A 138 -18.08 6.06 -20.34
C ASP A 138 -16.81 6.05 -19.44
N TYR A 139 -16.77 6.89 -18.41
CA TYR A 139 -15.69 6.94 -17.43
C TYR A 139 -15.46 5.62 -16.67
N ASP A 140 -16.52 4.86 -16.37
CA ASP A 140 -16.39 3.60 -15.59
C ASP A 140 -15.82 2.46 -16.44
N ILE A 141 -15.91 2.56 -17.77
CA ILE A 141 -15.39 1.57 -18.72
C ILE A 141 -13.89 1.80 -18.97
N ASP A 142 -13.47 3.06 -19.07
CA ASP A 142 -12.07 3.42 -19.38
C ASP A 142 -11.09 3.15 -18.22
N GLN A 143 -11.57 3.08 -16.98
CA GLN A 143 -10.75 2.72 -15.81
C GLN A 143 -10.50 1.20 -15.67
N GLY A 144 -11.12 0.38 -16.52
CA GLY A 144 -11.02 -1.08 -16.50
C GLY A 144 -10.23 -1.70 -17.65
N GLY A 145 -9.65 -0.89 -18.54
CA GLY A 145 -8.84 -1.32 -19.69
C GLY A 145 -7.35 -1.44 -19.40
#